data_AF-A0A915KH08-F1
#
_entry.id   AF-A0A915KH08-F1
#
_cell.length_a   1.000
_cell.length_b   1.000
_cell.length_c   1.000
_cell.angle_alpha   90.00
_cell.angle_beta   90.00
_cell.angle_gamma   90.00
#
_symmetry.space_group_name_H-M   'P 1'
#
loop_
_entity.id
_entity.type
_entity.pdbx_description
1 polymer ?
#
loop_
_entity_poly.entity_id
_entity_poly.type
_entity_poly.pdbx_seq_one_letter_code
_entity_poly.pdbx_strand_id
1 'polypeptide(L)'
;MLPEQLKEMSDTIEFIDSQLDRLSSKLPTYDKSIDASVTQLIENAETMQRELLSGPDIDSSSDLSVMAVMLWEKVVEQVKKLSNQTIGDHRELHSLISKCGREIEKSFFSGYNGLCQKILDYENDANLSRCVNALTMQHLLLRGLFEGARKFAEECNIPLEDDTRRLYTETEIVHNALKQRNLDPALEWCRIHSEKLQEMGSSLEFNLHKLKFIELINRGVYEQLEALSH
;
A
#
# COMPACT_ATOMS: atom_id res chain seq x y z
N MET A 1 -1.83 -8.20 15.56
CA MET A 1 -2.39 -9.16 14.58
C MET A 1 -2.46 -10.55 15.19
N LEU A 2 -3.65 -11.17 15.20
CA LEU A 2 -3.86 -12.51 15.73
C LEU A 2 -3.15 -13.56 14.84
N PRO A 3 -2.49 -14.59 15.41
CA PRO A 3 -1.83 -15.68 14.66
C PRO A 3 -2.75 -16.34 13.64
N GLU A 4 -4.05 -16.33 13.92
CA GLU A 4 -5.12 -16.92 13.10
C GLU A 4 -5.34 -16.19 11.77
N GLN A 5 -5.24 -14.85 11.75
CA GLN A 5 -5.39 -14.07 10.51
C GLN A 5 -4.17 -14.19 9.59
N LEU A 6 -2.97 -14.30 10.18
CA LEU A 6 -1.75 -14.57 9.40
C LEU A 6 -1.77 -15.99 8.81
N LYS A 7 -2.34 -16.95 9.56
CA LYS A 7 -2.55 -18.30 9.08
C LYS A 7 -3.57 -18.36 7.95
N GLU A 8 -4.73 -17.72 8.09
CA GLU A 8 -5.73 -17.62 7.01
C GLU A 8 -5.13 -16.99 5.74
N MET A 9 -4.34 -15.92 5.88
CA MET A 9 -3.70 -15.28 4.73
C MET A 9 -2.62 -16.17 4.08
N SER A 10 -1.88 -16.95 4.88
CA SER A 10 -0.94 -17.96 4.38
C SER A 10 -1.67 -19.08 3.62
N ASP A 11 -2.76 -19.60 4.18
CA ASP A 11 -3.58 -20.66 3.58
C ASP A 11 -4.20 -20.18 2.25
N THR A 12 -4.63 -18.91 2.18
CA THR A 12 -5.11 -18.27 0.94
C THR A 12 -4.02 -18.22 -0.12
N ILE A 13 -2.80 -17.78 0.24
CA ILE A 13 -1.69 -17.66 -0.71
C ILE A 13 -1.34 -19.04 -1.26
N GLU A 14 -1.23 -20.05 -0.39
CA GLU A 14 -0.97 -21.44 -0.81
C GLU A 14 -2.07 -21.98 -1.74
N PHE A 15 -3.34 -21.66 -1.47
CA PHE A 15 -4.44 -22.05 -2.34
C PHE A 15 -4.36 -21.39 -3.72
N ILE A 16 -4.12 -20.08 -3.77
CA ILE A 16 -3.97 -19.33 -5.04
C ILE A 16 -2.80 -19.89 -5.84
N ASP A 17 -1.66 -20.12 -5.19
CA ASP A 17 -0.45 -20.66 -5.83
C ASP A 17 -0.73 -22.04 -6.44
N SER A 18 -1.41 -22.92 -5.69
CA SER A 18 -1.84 -24.23 -6.19
C SER A 18 -2.76 -24.14 -7.42
N GLN A 19 -3.66 -23.17 -7.47
CA GLN A 19 -4.52 -22.96 -8.64
C GLN A 19 -3.73 -22.38 -9.83
N LEU A 20 -2.77 -21.49 -9.58
CA LEU A 20 -1.89 -20.92 -10.62
C LEU A 20 -0.94 -21.96 -11.20
N ASP A 21 -0.39 -22.87 -10.40
CA ASP A 21 0.41 -24.01 -10.86
C ASP A 21 -0.41 -24.95 -11.76
N ARG A 22 -1.65 -25.22 -11.35
CA ARG A 22 -2.59 -26.00 -12.17
C ARG A 22 -2.90 -25.30 -13.50
N LEU A 23 -3.07 -23.98 -13.48
CA LEU A 23 -3.29 -23.20 -14.70
C LEU A 23 -2.05 -23.23 -15.61
N SER A 24 -0.87 -23.02 -15.03
CA SER A 24 0.44 -23.01 -15.70
C SER A 24 0.76 -24.35 -16.35
N SER A 25 0.39 -25.48 -15.73
CA SER A 25 0.58 -26.81 -16.32
C SER A 25 -0.45 -27.16 -17.41
N LYS A 26 -1.68 -26.65 -17.31
CA LYS A 26 -2.75 -26.95 -18.27
C LYS A 26 -2.68 -26.13 -19.55
N LEU A 27 -2.30 -24.85 -19.47
CA LEU A 27 -2.20 -23.94 -20.62
C LEU A 27 -1.33 -24.51 -21.77
N PRO A 28 -0.09 -24.96 -21.54
CA PRO A 28 0.75 -25.51 -22.61
C PRO A 28 0.21 -26.81 -23.22
N THR A 29 -0.51 -27.60 -22.43
CA THR A 29 -1.12 -28.85 -22.89
C THR A 29 -2.32 -28.57 -23.80
N TYR A 30 -3.12 -27.57 -23.43
CA TYR A 30 -4.22 -27.05 -24.23
C TYR A 30 -3.73 -26.48 -25.57
N ASP A 31 -2.73 -25.58 -25.54
CA ASP A 31 -2.18 -24.97 -26.75
C ASP A 31 -1.65 -26.03 -27.72
N LYS A 32 -0.85 -26.99 -27.22
CA LYS A 32 -0.34 -28.10 -28.03
C LYS A 32 -1.46 -28.97 -28.62
N SER A 33 -2.51 -29.25 -27.84
CA SER A 33 -3.64 -30.07 -28.30
C SER A 33 -4.42 -29.37 -29.42
N ILE A 34 -4.65 -28.07 -29.29
CA ILE A 34 -5.31 -27.28 -30.33
C ILE A 34 -4.46 -27.19 -31.57
N ASP A 35 -3.18 -26.84 -31.45
CA ASP A 35 -2.27 -26.70 -32.59
C ASP A 35 -2.18 -28.01 -33.40
N ALA A 36 -2.01 -29.15 -32.71
CA ALA A 36 -1.97 -30.46 -33.37
C ALA A 36 -3.28 -30.77 -34.10
N SER A 37 -4.41 -30.45 -33.48
CA SER A 37 -5.73 -30.76 -34.03
C SER A 37 -6.11 -29.84 -35.21
N VAL A 38 -5.73 -28.56 -35.15
CA VAL A 38 -5.89 -27.60 -36.25
C VAL A 38 -4.99 -27.98 -37.43
N THR A 39 -3.74 -28.37 -37.17
CA THR A 39 -2.81 -28.86 -38.19
C THR A 39 -3.40 -30.07 -38.92
N GLN A 40 -3.96 -31.03 -38.18
CA GLN A 40 -4.60 -32.20 -38.77
C GLN A 40 -5.84 -31.85 -39.63
N LEU A 41 -6.63 -30.85 -39.22
CA LEU A 41 -7.76 -30.36 -40.02
C LEU A 41 -7.28 -29.72 -41.34
N ILE A 42 -6.20 -28.93 -41.29
CA ILE A 42 -5.60 -28.31 -42.47
C ILE A 42 -5.12 -29.39 -43.45
N GLU A 43 -4.36 -30.38 -42.98
CA GLU A 43 -3.89 -31.49 -43.82
C GLU A 43 -5.03 -32.28 -44.49
N ASN A 44 -6.12 -32.52 -43.75
CA ASN A 44 -7.29 -33.19 -44.30
C ASN A 44 -8.02 -32.33 -45.34
N ALA A 45 -8.14 -31.02 -45.11
CA ALA A 45 -8.74 -30.09 -46.05
C ALA A 45 -7.90 -29.95 -47.34
N GLU A 46 -6.57 -29.89 -47.23
CA GLU A 46 -5.65 -29.88 -48.37
C GLU A 46 -5.69 -31.19 -49.17
N THR A 47 -5.87 -32.31 -48.50
CA THR A 47 -6.06 -33.61 -49.15
C THR A 47 -7.39 -33.67 -49.91
N MET A 48 -8.46 -33.15 -49.32
CA MET A 48 -9.77 -33.06 -49.97
C MET A 48 -9.74 -32.12 -51.18
N GLN A 49 -9.06 -30.98 -51.06
CA GLN A 49 -8.88 -30.03 -52.16
C GLN A 49 -8.13 -30.68 -53.33
N ARG A 50 -7.07 -31.45 -53.05
CA ARG A 50 -6.33 -32.19 -54.09
C ARG A 50 -7.21 -33.21 -54.80
N GLU A 51 -7.97 -34.01 -54.07
CA GLU A 51 -8.90 -35.01 -54.65
C GLU A 51 -9.98 -34.37 -55.52
N LEU A 52 -10.53 -33.22 -55.10
CA LEU A 52 -11.54 -32.48 -55.87
C LEU A 52 -10.97 -31.83 -57.15
N LEU A 53 -9.71 -31.40 -57.14
CA LEU A 53 -9.05 -30.75 -58.28
C LEU A 53 -8.36 -31.72 -59.24
N SER A 54 -8.18 -32.99 -58.86
CA SER A 54 -7.51 -34.03 -59.68
C SER A 54 -8.46 -35.05 -60.30
N GLY A 55 -9.78 -34.87 -60.14
CA GLY A 55 -10.80 -35.68 -60.83
C GLY A 55 -10.75 -35.52 -62.36
N PRO A 56 -10.98 -36.58 -63.14
CA PRO A 56 -10.97 -36.53 -64.61
C PRO A 56 -12.03 -35.56 -65.14
N ASP A 57 -11.76 -34.96 -66.30
CA ASP A 57 -12.54 -33.90 -66.95
C ASP A 57 -14.07 -34.07 -66.85
N ILE A 58 -14.71 -32.92 -66.65
CA ILE A 58 -16.09 -32.57 -66.23
C ILE A 58 -17.26 -33.24 -67.00
N ASP A 59 -17.04 -34.20 -67.90
CA ASP A 59 -18.07 -34.66 -68.86
C ASP A 59 -18.73 -36.02 -68.57
N SER A 60 -18.58 -36.63 -67.38
CA SER A 60 -19.38 -37.82 -67.02
C SER A 60 -19.62 -37.95 -65.52
N SER A 61 -20.89 -37.82 -65.13
CA SER A 61 -21.45 -37.94 -63.77
C SER A 61 -20.96 -36.91 -62.75
N SER A 62 -21.84 -35.96 -62.42
CA SER A 62 -21.71 -34.90 -61.42
C SER A 62 -21.68 -35.40 -59.96
N ASP A 63 -21.24 -36.63 -59.71
CA ASP A 63 -21.26 -37.25 -58.40
C ASP A 63 -19.88 -37.14 -57.75
N LEU A 64 -19.84 -36.55 -56.56
CA LEU A 64 -18.64 -36.49 -55.72
C LEU A 64 -18.07 -37.90 -55.51
N SER A 65 -16.73 -38.04 -55.67
CA SER A 65 -16.05 -39.30 -55.35
C SER A 65 -16.42 -39.77 -53.94
N VAL A 66 -16.72 -41.06 -53.79
CA VAL A 66 -17.03 -41.69 -52.49
C VAL A 66 -15.93 -41.39 -51.46
N MET A 67 -14.68 -41.30 -51.92
CA MET A 67 -13.53 -40.92 -51.08
C MET A 67 -13.63 -39.48 -50.56
N ALA A 68 -14.08 -38.54 -51.40
CA ALA A 68 -14.27 -37.14 -51.01
C ALA A 68 -15.43 -36.99 -50.00
N VAL A 69 -16.52 -37.75 -50.17
CA VAL A 69 -17.64 -37.77 -49.21
C VAL A 69 -17.20 -38.34 -47.85
N MET A 70 -16.47 -39.46 -47.83
CA MET A 70 -15.92 -40.03 -46.60
C MET A 70 -14.92 -39.10 -45.90
N LEU A 71 -14.08 -38.39 -46.67
CA LEU A 71 -13.14 -37.43 -46.12
C LEU A 71 -13.85 -36.21 -45.52
N TRP A 72 -14.92 -35.73 -46.17
CA TRP A 72 -15.77 -34.66 -45.66
C TRP A 72 -16.46 -35.04 -44.35
N GLU A 73 -17.08 -36.22 -44.27
CA GLU A 73 -17.69 -36.71 -43.03
C GLU A 73 -16.68 -36.78 -41.88
N LYS A 74 -15.48 -37.29 -42.16
CA LYS A 74 -14.37 -37.34 -41.19
C LYS A 74 -13.94 -35.95 -40.71
N VAL A 75 -13.82 -34.98 -41.61
CA VAL A 75 -13.47 -33.59 -41.26
C VAL A 75 -14.57 -32.96 -40.40
N VAL A 76 -15.83 -33.11 -40.78
CA VAL A 76 -16.97 -32.58 -40.01
C VAL A 76 -17.01 -33.17 -38.59
N GLU A 77 -16.73 -34.46 -38.44
CA GLU A 77 -16.67 -35.11 -37.13
C GLU A 77 -15.48 -34.63 -36.29
N GLN A 78 -14.31 -34.45 -36.90
CA GLN A 78 -13.15 -33.88 -36.23
C GLN A 78 -13.40 -32.44 -35.78
N VAL A 79 -13.99 -31.59 -36.62
CA VAL A 79 -14.35 -30.20 -36.26
C VAL A 79 -15.30 -30.16 -35.07
N LYS A 80 -16.35 -31.01 -35.08
CA LYS A 80 -17.28 -31.11 -33.94
C LYS A 80 -16.56 -31.55 -32.66
N LYS A 81 -15.67 -32.54 -32.75
CA LYS A 81 -14.88 -33.00 -31.61
C LYS A 81 -13.98 -31.91 -31.04
N LEU A 82 -13.20 -31.24 -31.90
CA LEU A 82 -12.34 -30.11 -31.52
C LEU A 82 -13.16 -29.02 -30.84
N SER A 83 -14.28 -28.61 -31.45
CA SER A 83 -15.11 -27.54 -30.91
C SER A 83 -15.60 -27.85 -29.49
N ASN A 84 -16.10 -29.08 -29.28
CA ASN A 84 -16.55 -29.51 -27.96
C ASN A 84 -15.41 -29.60 -26.94
N GLN A 85 -14.23 -30.07 -27.37
CA GLN A 85 -13.05 -30.14 -26.51
C GLN A 85 -12.57 -28.75 -26.11
N THR A 86 -12.43 -27.83 -27.06
CA THR A 86 -12.04 -26.43 -26.83
C THR A 86 -12.99 -25.71 -25.86
N ILE A 87 -14.30 -25.93 -26.00
CA ILE A 87 -15.30 -25.38 -25.07
C ILE A 87 -15.11 -25.93 -23.66
N GLY A 88 -14.87 -27.25 -23.54
CA GLY A 88 -14.62 -27.90 -22.25
C GLY A 88 -13.38 -27.37 -21.55
N ASP A 89 -12.27 -27.31 -22.28
CA ASP A 89 -10.98 -26.84 -21.77
C ASP A 89 -11.05 -25.36 -21.38
N HIS A 90 -11.68 -24.50 -22.20
CA HIS A 90 -11.89 -23.09 -21.86
C HIS A 90 -12.71 -22.92 -20.58
N ARG A 91 -13.79 -23.69 -20.42
CA ARG A 91 -14.62 -23.68 -19.20
C ARG A 91 -13.81 -24.09 -17.97
N GLU A 92 -12.92 -25.06 -18.11
CA GLU A 92 -12.05 -25.48 -17.03
C GLU A 92 -11.03 -24.40 -16.65
N LEU A 93 -10.31 -23.83 -17.61
CA LEU A 93 -9.35 -22.74 -17.39
C LEU A 93 -10.01 -21.52 -16.76
N HIS A 94 -11.17 -21.09 -17.28
CA HIS A 94 -11.96 -20.00 -16.69
C HIS A 94 -12.36 -20.34 -15.25
N SER A 95 -12.69 -21.59 -14.94
CA SER A 95 -13.06 -21.99 -13.58
C SER A 95 -11.90 -21.79 -12.59
N LEU A 96 -10.66 -22.06 -13.00
CA LEU A 96 -9.45 -21.84 -12.19
C LEU A 96 -9.21 -20.35 -11.97
N ILE A 97 -9.22 -19.55 -13.05
CA ILE A 97 -9.05 -18.10 -12.99
C ILE A 97 -10.11 -17.45 -12.09
N SER A 98 -11.38 -17.85 -12.26
CA SER A 98 -12.49 -17.33 -11.47
C SER A 98 -12.41 -17.72 -10.00
N LYS A 99 -11.86 -18.90 -9.66
CA LYS A 99 -11.60 -19.28 -8.26
C LYS A 99 -10.50 -18.42 -7.66
N CYS A 100 -9.38 -18.20 -8.37
CA CYS A 100 -8.33 -17.29 -7.91
C CYS A 100 -8.88 -15.88 -7.69
N GLY A 101 -9.63 -15.33 -8.66
CA GLY A 101 -10.21 -13.99 -8.55
C GLY A 101 -11.11 -13.84 -7.33
N ARG A 102 -12.02 -14.79 -7.09
CA ARG A 102 -12.87 -14.77 -5.88
C ARG A 102 -12.07 -14.85 -4.59
N GLU A 103 -11.02 -15.65 -4.55
CA GLU A 103 -10.22 -15.80 -3.33
C GLU A 103 -9.34 -14.57 -3.05
N ILE A 104 -8.86 -13.93 -4.12
CA ILE A 104 -8.20 -12.62 -4.05
C ILE A 104 -9.17 -11.58 -3.51
N GLU A 105 -10.38 -11.47 -4.08
CA GLU A 105 -11.39 -10.51 -3.64
C GLU A 105 -11.82 -10.68 -2.18
N LYS A 106 -11.87 -11.92 -1.68
CA LYS A 106 -12.17 -12.20 -0.27
C LYS A 106 -11.03 -11.80 0.67
N SER A 107 -9.79 -12.06 0.26
CA SER A 107 -8.63 -12.03 1.16
C SER A 107 -7.89 -10.69 1.11
N PHE A 108 -7.88 -10.03 -0.04
CA PHE A 108 -7.29 -8.72 -0.23
C PHE A 108 -8.41 -7.67 -0.18
N PHE A 109 -8.57 -7.07 1.00
CA PHE A 109 -9.58 -6.05 1.30
C PHE A 109 -9.71 -4.94 0.24
N SER A 110 -10.94 -4.51 -0.05
CA SER A 110 -11.25 -3.41 -0.97
C SER A 110 -11.15 -1.99 -0.36
N GLY A 111 -10.53 -1.83 0.81
CA GLY A 111 -10.45 -0.54 1.49
C GLY A 111 -9.19 -0.33 2.32
N TYR A 112 -8.60 0.86 2.20
CA TYR A 112 -7.44 1.34 2.97
C TYR A 112 -7.63 1.28 4.50
N ASN A 113 -8.87 1.14 4.98
CA ASN A 113 -9.22 1.04 6.40
C ASN A 113 -8.54 -0.16 7.10
N GLY A 114 -8.24 -1.24 6.37
CA GLY A 114 -7.56 -2.42 6.92
C GLY A 114 -6.06 -2.22 7.22
N LEU A 115 -5.42 -1.19 6.65
CA LEU A 115 -4.03 -0.84 6.99
C LEU A 115 -3.93 -0.17 8.37
N CYS A 116 -4.99 0.51 8.79
CA CYS A 116 -5.07 1.20 10.07
C CYS A 116 -5.79 0.36 11.15
N GLN A 117 -6.74 -0.49 10.77
CA GLN A 117 -7.42 -1.39 11.71
C GLN A 117 -6.71 -2.74 11.82
N LYS A 118 -6.14 -3.02 13.00
CA LYS A 118 -5.71 -4.33 13.55
C LYS A 118 -4.22 -4.71 13.54
N ILE A 119 -3.29 -3.80 13.26
CA ILE A 119 -1.87 -4.11 13.54
C ILE A 119 -1.58 -3.97 15.04
N LEU A 120 -2.07 -2.88 15.66
CA LEU A 120 -1.84 -2.55 17.07
C LEU A 120 -3.18 -2.13 17.69
N ASP A 121 -3.70 -2.94 18.61
CA ASP A 121 -4.91 -2.61 19.37
C ASP A 121 -4.55 -1.75 20.58
N TYR A 122 -4.22 -0.49 20.32
CA TYR A 122 -3.79 0.44 21.38
C TYR A 122 -4.94 0.85 22.32
N GLU A 123 -6.20 0.60 21.95
CA GLU A 123 -7.36 0.94 22.78
C GLU A 123 -7.57 -0.12 23.86
N ASN A 124 -7.35 -1.41 23.54
CA ASN A 124 -7.50 -2.51 24.49
C ASN A 124 -6.17 -2.94 25.16
N ASP A 125 -5.00 -2.62 24.59
CA ASP A 125 -3.71 -2.89 25.20
C ASP A 125 -3.27 -1.73 26.11
N ALA A 126 -3.25 -1.98 27.43
CA ALA A 126 -2.91 -0.98 28.43
C ALA A 126 -1.49 -0.38 28.29
N ASN A 127 -0.51 -1.14 27.78
CA ASN A 127 0.85 -0.64 27.59
C ASN A 127 0.94 0.24 26.34
N LEU A 128 0.35 -0.20 25.23
CA LEU A 128 0.28 0.62 24.01
C LEU A 128 -0.54 1.88 24.23
N SER A 129 -1.68 1.79 24.92
CA SER A 129 -2.52 2.93 25.27
C SER A 129 -1.71 3.99 26.02
N ARG A 130 -0.95 3.57 27.04
CA ARG A 130 -0.05 4.46 27.79
C ARG A 130 1.02 5.09 26.90
N CYS A 131 1.66 4.32 26.02
CA CYS A 131 2.67 4.84 25.10
C CYS A 131 2.09 5.88 24.13
N VAL A 132 0.93 5.58 23.52
CA VAL A 132 0.25 6.48 22.59
C VAL A 132 -0.21 7.76 23.29
N ASN A 133 -0.74 7.64 24.51
CA ASN A 133 -1.15 8.78 25.32
C ASN A 133 0.06 9.65 25.69
N ALA A 134 1.17 9.06 26.13
CA ALA A 134 2.40 9.81 26.42
C ALA A 134 2.94 10.54 25.17
N LEU A 135 2.95 9.87 24.01
CA LEU A 135 3.37 10.47 22.75
C LEU A 135 2.45 11.62 22.31
N THR A 136 1.14 11.44 22.46
CA THR A 136 0.14 12.45 22.13
C THR A 136 0.29 13.68 23.02
N MET A 137 0.47 13.47 24.33
CA MET A 137 0.75 14.54 25.29
C MET A 137 2.04 15.30 24.91
N GLN A 138 3.13 14.58 24.65
CA GLN A 138 4.40 15.19 24.22
C GLN A 138 4.23 16.00 22.93
N HIS A 139 3.46 15.49 21.96
CA HIS A 139 3.18 16.20 20.71
C HIS A 139 2.44 17.52 20.96
N LEU A 140 1.38 17.51 21.78
CA LEU A 140 0.63 18.72 22.13
C LEU A 140 1.55 19.79 22.75
N LEU A 141 2.47 19.37 23.61
CA LEU A 141 3.43 20.26 24.26
C LEU A 141 4.43 20.87 23.28
N LEU A 142 5.00 20.07 22.37
CA LEU A 142 5.89 20.56 21.31
C LEU A 142 5.20 21.55 20.37
N ARG A 143 3.88 21.45 20.21
CA ARG A 143 3.06 22.39 19.41
C ARG A 143 2.66 23.64 20.18
N GLY A 144 3.00 23.73 21.47
CA GLY A 144 2.61 24.84 22.35
C GLY A 144 1.13 24.82 22.75
N LEU A 145 0.46 23.67 22.67
CA LEU A 145 -0.92 23.46 23.08
C LEU A 145 -0.97 23.00 24.56
N PHE A 146 -0.44 23.83 25.46
CA PHE A 146 -0.22 23.47 26.87
C PHE A 146 -1.51 23.12 27.63
N GLU A 147 -2.55 23.93 27.47
CA GLU A 147 -3.85 23.68 28.12
C GLU A 147 -4.52 22.39 27.61
N GLY A 148 -4.38 22.09 26.32
CA GLY A 148 -4.84 20.84 25.73
C GLY A 148 -4.05 19.65 26.28
N ALA A 149 -2.73 19.78 26.39
CA ALA A 149 -1.87 18.73 26.95
C ALA A 149 -2.17 18.47 28.44
N ARG A 150 -2.45 19.51 29.24
CA ARG A 150 -2.79 19.41 30.66
C ARG A 150 -4.09 18.63 30.86
N LYS A 151 -5.15 19.04 30.16
CA LYS A 151 -6.45 18.33 30.18
C LYS A 151 -6.32 16.89 29.70
N PHE A 152 -5.57 16.68 28.61
CA PHE A 152 -5.32 15.33 28.10
C PHE A 152 -4.59 14.45 29.11
N ALA A 153 -3.57 14.98 29.81
CA ALA A 153 -2.85 14.25 30.85
C ALA A 153 -3.73 13.91 32.06
N GLU A 154 -4.63 14.82 32.47
CA GLU A 154 -5.63 14.61 33.52
C GLU A 154 -6.63 13.51 33.12
N GLU A 155 -7.18 13.58 31.90
CA GLU A 155 -8.16 12.62 31.39
C GLU A 155 -7.56 11.22 31.17
N CYS A 156 -6.30 11.15 30.71
CA CYS A 156 -5.59 9.89 30.47
C CYS A 156 -4.83 9.35 31.69
N ASN A 157 -4.85 10.06 32.83
CA ASN A 157 -4.14 9.73 34.07
C ASN A 157 -2.65 9.39 33.83
N ILE A 158 -1.97 10.21 33.04
CA ILE A 158 -0.55 10.01 32.69
C ILE A 158 0.31 10.46 33.88
N PRO A 159 1.12 9.59 34.49
CA PRO A 159 2.05 9.99 35.53
C PRO A 159 3.15 10.86 34.91
N LEU A 160 3.11 12.15 35.20
CA LEU A 160 4.15 13.10 34.82
C LEU A 160 5.28 13.03 35.84
N GLU A 161 6.43 12.50 35.45
CA GLU A 161 7.64 12.59 36.27
C GLU A 161 8.00 14.06 36.52
N ASP A 162 8.60 14.33 37.68
CA ASP A 162 8.90 15.69 38.13
C ASP A 162 9.79 16.46 37.14
N ASP A 163 10.74 15.77 36.51
CA ASP A 163 11.64 16.37 35.53
C ASP A 163 10.92 16.71 34.22
N THR A 164 10.00 15.86 33.78
CA THR A 164 9.19 16.12 32.59
C THR A 164 8.28 17.33 32.81
N ARG A 165 7.67 17.42 34.00
CA ARG A 165 6.82 18.56 34.40
C ARG A 165 7.59 19.87 34.47
N ARG A 166 8.83 19.84 34.97
CA ARG A 166 9.73 21.01 34.99
C ARG A 166 10.06 21.47 33.56
N LEU A 167 10.50 20.55 32.70
CA LEU A 167 10.81 20.84 31.31
C LEU A 167 9.62 21.48 30.57
N TYR A 168 8.41 21.00 30.83
CA TYR A 168 7.20 21.56 30.23
C TYR A 168 6.88 22.96 30.72
N THR A 169 7.03 23.21 32.02
CA THR A 169 6.82 24.54 32.61
C THR A 169 7.80 25.55 32.02
N GLU A 170 9.06 25.16 31.89
CA GLU A 170 10.11 25.97 31.28
C GLU A 170 9.83 26.27 29.80
N THR A 171 9.42 25.25 29.04
CA THR A 171 9.05 25.40 27.63
C THR A 171 7.84 26.33 27.46
N GLU A 172 6.85 26.24 28.35
CA GLU A 172 5.68 27.12 28.36
C GLU A 172 6.06 28.58 28.64
N ILE A 173 6.96 28.82 29.60
CA ILE A 173 7.49 30.17 29.90
C ILE A 173 8.16 30.78 28.66
N VAL A 174 9.09 30.04 28.03
CA VAL A 174 9.80 30.52 26.83
C VAL A 174 8.83 30.75 25.68
N HIS A 175 7.89 29.83 25.45
CA HIS A 175 6.92 29.94 24.37
C HIS A 175 5.98 31.14 24.54
N ASN A 176 5.49 31.37 25.76
CA ASN A 176 4.61 32.51 26.07
C ASN A 176 5.36 33.84 26.01
N ALA A 177 6.60 33.89 26.50
CA ALA A 177 7.49 35.03 26.40
C ALA A 177 7.69 35.45 24.92
N LEU A 178 7.97 34.49 24.04
CA LEU A 178 8.10 34.73 22.61
C LEU A 178 6.79 35.20 21.96
N LYS A 179 5.64 34.62 22.33
CA LYS A 179 4.31 35.07 21.84
C LYS A 179 3.99 36.50 22.23
N GLN A 180 4.32 36.89 23.47
CA GLN A 180 4.08 38.24 23.99
C GLN A 180 5.12 39.26 23.54
N ARG A 181 6.11 38.85 22.72
CA ARG A 181 7.29 39.64 22.35
C ARG A 181 8.08 40.16 23.56
N ASN A 182 7.95 39.49 24.70
CA ASN A 182 8.76 39.78 25.87
C ASN A 182 9.92 38.79 25.91
N LEU A 183 11.12 39.24 25.54
CA LEU A 183 12.27 38.35 25.39
C LEU A 183 13.02 38.09 26.70
N ASP A 184 12.75 38.88 27.75
CA ASP A 184 13.52 38.83 28.99
C ASP A 184 13.40 37.47 29.71
N PRO A 185 12.21 36.83 29.82
CA PRO A 185 12.09 35.49 30.39
C PRO A 185 12.77 34.40 29.55
N ALA A 186 12.78 34.55 28.22
CA ALA A 186 13.41 33.60 27.32
C ALA A 186 14.95 33.70 27.37
N LEU A 187 15.48 34.92 27.50
CA LEU A 187 16.90 35.19 27.69
C LEU A 187 17.39 34.68 29.05
N GLU A 188 16.63 34.89 30.12
CA GLU A 188 16.98 34.36 31.44
C GLU A 188 16.99 32.82 31.45
N TRP A 189 16.03 32.18 30.76
CA TRP A 189 16.04 30.73 30.59
C TRP A 189 17.29 30.25 29.83
N CYS A 190 17.69 30.95 28.75
CA CYS A 190 18.92 30.64 28.01
C CYS A 190 20.17 30.81 28.90
N ARG A 191 20.22 31.86 29.73
CA ARG A 191 21.34 32.09 30.66
C ARG A 191 21.51 30.93 31.64
N ILE A 192 20.40 30.46 32.23
CA ILE A 192 20.38 29.33 33.16
C ILE A 192 20.81 28.02 32.46
N HIS A 193 20.46 27.84 31.19
CA HIS A 193 20.74 26.63 30.40
C HIS A 193 21.92 26.77 29.42
N SER A 194 22.75 27.80 29.59
CA SER A 194 23.80 28.20 28.62
C SER A 194 24.79 27.08 28.32
N GLU A 195 25.28 26.38 29.34
CA GLU A 195 26.21 25.25 29.20
C GLU A 195 25.61 24.13 28.33
N LYS A 196 24.38 23.70 28.63
CA LYS A 196 23.66 22.67 27.85
C LYS A 196 23.36 23.12 26.42
N LEU A 197 22.99 24.39 26.23
CA LEU A 197 22.72 24.96 24.91
C LEU A 197 24.00 25.01 24.06
N GLN A 198 25.14 25.30 24.68
CA GLN A 198 26.44 25.31 24.02
C GLN A 198 26.89 23.90 23.62
N GLU A 199 26.73 22.91 24.50
CA GLU A 199 27.00 21.49 24.18
C GLU A 199 26.17 20.98 22.99
N MET A 200 24.92 21.41 22.89
CA MET A 200 24.02 21.09 21.78
C MET A 200 24.28 21.90 20.50
N GLY A 201 25.15 22.91 20.54
CA GLY A 201 25.38 23.84 19.43
C GLY A 201 24.16 24.69 19.09
N SER A 202 23.31 25.00 20.08
CA SER A 202 22.09 25.78 19.87
C SER A 202 22.40 27.25 19.63
N SER A 203 21.81 27.84 18.59
CA SER A 203 21.91 29.28 18.29
C SER A 203 20.79 30.11 18.95
N LEU A 204 20.00 29.51 19.86
CA LEU A 204 18.81 30.14 20.44
C LEU A 204 19.14 31.45 21.16
N GLU A 205 20.12 31.45 22.06
CA GLU A 205 20.54 32.62 22.83
C GLU A 205 20.93 33.79 21.90
N PHE A 206 21.78 33.52 20.90
CA PHE A 206 22.18 34.51 19.90
C PHE A 206 20.98 35.05 19.10
N ASN A 207 20.07 34.17 18.67
CA ASN A 207 18.89 34.59 17.92
C ASN A 207 17.93 35.45 18.76
N LEU A 208 17.80 35.18 20.07
CA LEU A 208 17.01 35.99 20.98
C LEU A 208 17.63 37.37 21.19
N HIS A 209 18.96 37.45 21.40
CA HIS A 209 19.67 38.73 21.49
C HIS A 209 19.54 39.54 20.20
N LYS A 210 19.66 38.89 19.03
CA LYS A 210 19.43 39.53 17.73
C LYS A 210 18.01 40.07 17.61
N LEU A 211 17.01 39.33 18.07
CA LEU A 211 15.62 39.78 18.07
C LEU A 211 15.41 40.99 18.98
N LYS A 212 16.01 40.98 20.19
CA LYS A 212 16.00 42.10 21.14
C LYS A 212 16.66 43.35 20.54
N PHE A 213 17.81 43.18 19.88
CA PHE A 213 18.50 44.26 19.19
C PHE A 213 17.64 44.88 18.08
N ILE A 214 17.00 44.06 17.25
CA ILE A 214 16.06 44.52 16.21
C ILE A 214 14.87 45.27 16.85
N GLU A 215 14.34 44.78 17.97
CA GLU A 215 13.26 45.43 18.68
C GLU A 215 13.64 46.83 19.19
N LEU A 216 14.81 46.96 19.82
CA LEU A 216 15.32 48.25 20.33
C LEU A 216 15.57 49.25 19.20
N ILE A 217 16.13 48.80 18.06
CA ILE A 217 16.31 49.66 16.88
C ILE A 217 14.97 50.21 16.37
N ASN A 218 13.94 49.37 16.34
CA ASN A 218 12.61 49.75 15.85
C ASN A 218 11.87 50.72 16.80
N ARG A 219 12.26 50.82 18.08
CA ARG A 219 11.66 51.71 19.08
C ARG A 219 12.25 53.14 19.07
N GLY A 220 13.35 53.37 18.35
CA GLY A 220 13.90 54.70 18.06
C GLY A 220 15.28 54.97 18.67
N VAL A 221 15.86 56.13 18.35
CA VAL A 221 17.28 56.46 18.58
C VAL A 221 17.72 56.43 20.05
N TYR A 222 16.80 56.69 21.00
CA TYR A 222 17.12 56.71 22.43
C TYR A 222 17.31 55.30 23.03
N GLU A 223 16.62 54.28 22.51
CA GLU A 223 16.78 52.88 22.94
C GLU A 223 17.94 52.16 22.21
N GLN A 224 18.51 52.77 21.17
CA GLN A 224 19.67 52.23 20.45
C GLN A 224 20.96 52.27 21.29
N LEU A 225 21.05 53.17 22.28
CA LEU A 225 22.19 53.21 23.21
C LEU A 225 22.17 52.03 24.18
N GLU A 226 20.99 51.59 24.60
CA GLU A 226 20.80 50.39 25.43
C GLU A 226 21.15 49.13 24.64
N ALA A 227 20.82 49.10 23.34
CA ALA A 227 21.17 48.03 22.41
C ALA A 227 22.68 47.85 22.17
N LEU A 228 23.49 48.87 22.42
CA LEU A 228 24.96 48.83 22.31
C LEU A 228 25.66 48.46 23.62
N SER A 229 24.91 48.37 24.73
CA SER A 229 25.42 48.06 26.07
C SER A 229 25.27 46.58 26.47
N HIS A 230 24.57 45.80 25.65
CA HIS A 230 24.34 44.37 25.80
C HIS A 230 25.00 43.58 24.67
#